data_AF-A0A2U9PKF9-F1
#
_entry.id   AF-A0A2U9PKF9-F1
#
_cell.length_a   1.000
_cell.length_b   1.000
_cell.length_c   1.000
_cell.angle_alpha   90.00
_cell.angle_beta   90.00
_cell.angle_gamma   90.00
#
_symmetry.space_group_name_H-M   'P 1'
#
loop_
_entity.id
_entity.type
_entity.pdbx_description
1 polymer ?
#
loop_
_entity_poly.entity_id
_entity_poly.type
_entity_poly.pdbx_seq_one_letter_code
_entity_poly.pdbx_strand_id
1 'polypeptide(L)' 'MIDPETVTIVGQPSHGTVTVNDNGAVTYTSTIGAAS' A
#
# COMPACT_ATOMS: atom_id res chain seq x y z
N MET A 1 5.21 9.90 -10.81
CA MET A 1 4.46 10.26 -9.60
C MET A 1 2.99 10.06 -9.91
N ILE A 2 2.23 9.46 -9.02
CA ILE A 2 0.78 9.25 -9.20
C ILE A 2 0.02 10.25 -8.34
N ASP A 3 -1.11 10.77 -8.82
CA ASP A 3 -1.96 11.64 -8.01
C ASP A 3 -2.71 10.78 -6.98
N PRO A 4 -2.44 10.91 -5.66
CA PRO A 4 -2.93 9.98 -4.64
C PRO A 4 -4.46 9.97 -4.54
N GLU A 5 -5.12 11.09 -4.84
CA GLU A 5 -6.58 11.23 -4.81
C GLU A 5 -7.29 10.42 -5.92
N THR A 6 -6.54 9.98 -6.94
CA THR A 6 -7.07 9.15 -8.03
C THR A 6 -6.96 7.65 -7.76
N VAL A 7 -6.29 7.26 -6.66
CA VAL A 7 -6.03 5.87 -6.33
C VAL A 7 -6.99 5.38 -5.26
N THR A 8 -7.70 4.30 -5.57
CA THR A 8 -8.57 3.61 -4.60
C THR A 8 -8.03 2.21 -4.33
N ILE A 9 -7.83 1.89 -3.05
CA ILE A 9 -7.50 0.52 -2.63
C ILE A 9 -8.81 -0.25 -2.49
N VAL A 10 -9.08 -1.16 -3.44
CA VAL A 10 -10.32 -1.96 -3.47
C VAL A 10 -10.34 -3.11 -2.47
N GLY A 11 -9.20 -3.43 -1.87
CA GLY A 11 -9.08 -4.47 -0.85
C GLY A 11 -7.66 -4.50 -0.28
N GLN A 12 -7.56 -4.93 0.98
CA GLN A 12 -6.26 -5.11 1.64
C GLN A 12 -5.76 -6.55 1.43
N PRO A 13 -4.44 -6.75 1.33
CA PRO A 13 -3.86 -8.10 1.29
C PRO A 13 -4.06 -8.80 2.64
N SER A 14 -4.18 -10.13 2.64
CA SER A 14 -4.41 -10.93 3.86
C SER A 14 -3.28 -10.86 4.90
N HIS A 15 -2.08 -10.43 4.49
CA HIS A 15 -0.85 -10.50 5.30
C HIS A 15 -0.07 -9.19 5.29
N GLY A 16 -0.77 -8.06 5.18
CA GLY A 16 -0.16 -6.75 5.28
C GLY A 16 -1.14 -5.64 5.00
N THR A 17 -0.62 -4.44 4.81
CA THR A 17 -1.40 -3.27 4.45
C THR A 17 -0.76 -2.54 3.29
N VAL A 18 -1.59 -1.99 2.42
CA VAL A 18 -1.16 -1.09 1.36
C VAL A 18 -1.62 0.33 1.70
N THR A 19 -0.74 1.30 1.50
CA THR A 19 -1.00 2.73 1.69
C THR A 19 -0.55 3.52 0.47
N VAL A 20 -1.39 4.43 0.00
CA VAL A 20 -1.01 5.46 -0.98
C VAL A 20 -0.52 6.67 -0.20
N ASN A 21 0.72 7.08 -0.43
CA ASN A 21 1.32 8.23 0.24
C ASN A 21 1.03 9.52 -0.54
N ASP A 22 1.06 10.67 0.14
CA ASP A 22 0.77 11.98 -0.47
C ASP A 22 1.71 12.35 -1.63
N ASN A 23 2.92 11.77 -1.65
CA ASN A 23 3.88 11.94 -2.74
C ASN A 23 3.60 11.03 -3.96
N GLY A 24 2.49 10.32 -3.97
CA GLY A 24 2.11 9.44 -5.07
C GLY A 24 2.79 8.07 -5.09
N ALA A 25 3.53 7.71 -4.05
CA ALA A 25 4.10 6.37 -3.90
C ALA A 25 3.09 5.43 -3.23
N VAL A 26 3.11 4.15 -3.60
CA VAL A 26 2.33 3.10 -2.93
C VAL A 26 3.28 2.23 -2.10
N THR A 27 3.02 2.13 -0.80
CA THR A 27 3.83 1.34 0.13
C THR A 27 3.05 0.12 0.58
N TYR A 28 3.72 -1.03 0.63
CA TYR A 28 3.21 -2.23 1.28
C TYR A 28 3.98 -2.50 2.57
N THR A 29 3.24 -2.73 3.66
CA THR A 29 3.77 -3.11 4.97
C THR A 29 3.33 -4.53 5.29
N SER A 30 4.27 -5.47 5.38
CA SER A 30 3.95 -6.87 5.68
C SER A 30 3.71 -7.07 7.18
N THR A 31 2.67 -7.84 7.55
CA THR A 31 2.39 -8.22 8.95
C THR A 31 2.93 -9.60 9.31
N ILE A 32 3.21 -10.43 8.30
CA ILE A 32 4.11 -11.56 8.46
C ILE A 32 5.50 -10.95 8.27
N GLY A 33 6.28 -10.85 9.35
CA GLY A 33 7.63 -10.27 9.30
C GLY A 33 8.36 -10.78 8.05
N ALA A 34 9.08 -9.89 7.36
CA ALA A 34 9.58 -10.06 5.99
C ALA A 34 9.69 -11.54 5.59
N ALA A 35 8.91 -11.95 4.57
CA ALA A 35 9.18 -13.22 3.89
C ALA A 35 10.70 -13.29 3.68
N SER A 36 11.31 -14.30 4.30
CA SER A 36 12.76 -14.38 4.51
C SER A 36 13.57 -14.11 3.24
#